data_AF-A0A920TXC6-F1
#
_entry.id   AF-A0A920TXC6-F1
#
_cell.length_a   1.000
_cell.length_b   1.000
_cell.length_c   1.000
_cell.angle_alpha   90.00
_cell.angle_beta   90.00
_cell.angle_gamma   90.00
#
_symmetry.space_group_name_H-M   'P 1'
#
loop_
_entity.id
_entity.type
_entity.pdbx_description
1 polymer ?
#
loop_
_entity_poly.entity_id
_entity_poly.type
_entity_poly.pdbx_seq_one_letter_code
_entity_poly.pdbx_strand_id
1 'polypeptide(L)'
;MKIRFSFLFYALILSFIFSIAFKSPISAQTRPTSKLNIEIPRLVARVNGVDIESKYIQFRLSQIIKKVNRPLTVKEKNSIVKDLIEKEVVRELINQQGKKENLVLDNKLIETELESLRSAYSSEKEFNKALKARNINLEDIKKSMQIDLNARQLLNAQIKGKTNISNKDVKKYYEENKSKFQRPEAYHARHILAAYFPPEALRNQTIKELKKNKEFFARMAEEKIEKGY
;
A
#
# COMPACT_ATOMS: atom_id res chain seq x y z
N MET A 1 -1.46 -32.37 35.40
CA MET A 1 -0.20 -31.59 35.31
C MET A 1 -0.55 -30.22 34.74
N LYS A 2 -0.69 -29.20 35.61
CA LYS A 2 -1.23 -27.87 35.25
C LYS A 2 -0.08 -26.93 34.92
N ILE A 3 0.01 -26.52 33.65
CA ILE A 3 0.93 -25.48 33.17
C ILE A 3 0.13 -24.17 33.15
N ARG A 4 0.57 -23.16 33.91
CA ARG A 4 -0.06 -21.83 33.97
C ARG A 4 0.78 -20.83 33.18
N PHE A 5 0.25 -20.39 32.04
CA PHE A 5 0.62 -19.14 31.38
C PHE A 5 -0.14 -17.99 32.05
N SER A 6 0.55 -16.96 32.51
CA SER A 6 -0.06 -15.73 33.04
C SER A 6 0.40 -14.55 32.19
N PHE A 7 -0.51 -14.06 31.33
CA PHE A 7 -0.47 -12.71 30.78
C PHE A 7 -1.33 -11.83 31.69
N LEU A 8 -0.73 -10.84 32.35
CA LEU A 8 -1.44 -9.82 33.10
C LEU A 8 -1.24 -8.46 32.43
N PHE A 9 -2.27 -8.08 31.69
CA PHE A 9 -2.59 -6.72 31.27
C PHE A 9 -3.02 -5.95 32.54
N TYR A 10 -2.38 -4.83 32.85
CA TYR A 10 -2.97 -3.82 33.75
C TYR A 10 -2.82 -2.44 33.14
N ALA A 11 -3.95 -1.92 32.67
CA ALA A 11 -4.17 -0.51 32.45
C ALA A 11 -4.57 0.12 33.80
N LEU A 12 -3.97 1.24 34.15
CA LEU A 12 -4.54 2.15 35.16
C LEU A 12 -4.28 3.60 34.73
N ILE A 13 -5.40 4.26 34.49
CA ILE A 13 -5.57 5.65 34.07
C ILE A 13 -5.44 6.54 35.31
N LEU A 14 -4.75 7.67 35.19
CA LEU A 14 -5.09 8.85 36.00
C LEU A 14 -5.05 10.10 35.12
N SER A 15 -6.22 10.69 34.93
CA SER A 15 -6.43 11.98 34.30
C SER A 15 -6.01 13.10 35.23
N PHE A 16 -5.26 14.08 34.74
CA PHE A 16 -5.31 15.44 35.26
C PHE A 16 -5.48 16.42 34.10
N ILE A 17 -6.54 17.22 34.20
CA ILE A 17 -6.94 18.25 33.26
C ILE A 17 -5.99 19.43 33.45
N PHE A 18 -5.31 19.85 32.38
CA PHE A 18 -4.84 21.22 32.27
C PHE A 18 -5.04 21.71 30.83
N SER A 19 -6.12 22.45 30.63
CA SER A 19 -6.28 23.30 29.45
C SER A 19 -5.31 24.47 29.58
N ILE A 20 -4.20 24.42 28.84
CA ILE A 20 -3.61 25.64 28.29
C ILE A 20 -3.75 25.58 26.77
N ALA A 21 -4.42 26.60 26.24
CA ALA A 21 -4.39 26.92 24.84
C ALA A 21 -2.95 27.29 24.42
N PHE A 22 -2.25 26.37 23.77
CA PHE A 22 -1.12 26.71 22.90
C PHE A 22 -1.55 26.53 21.45
N LYS A 23 -1.97 27.65 20.84
CA LYS A 23 -1.92 27.80 19.38
C LYS A 23 -0.44 27.91 18.98
N SER A 24 0.21 26.78 18.80
CA SER A 24 1.48 26.70 18.08
C SER A 24 1.22 25.99 16.77
N PRO A 25 1.67 26.52 15.62
CA PRO A 25 1.59 25.78 14.38
C PRO A 25 2.38 24.49 14.59
N ILE A 26 1.74 23.35 14.32
CA ILE A 26 2.43 22.09 14.10
C ILE A 26 3.34 22.34 12.89
N SER A 27 4.56 22.77 13.16
CA SER A 27 5.63 22.73 12.19
C SER A 27 5.93 21.25 12.02
N ALA A 28 5.46 20.68 10.91
CA ALA A 28 5.89 19.38 10.46
C ALA A 28 7.42 19.42 10.37
N GLN A 29 8.08 18.80 11.36
CA GLN A 29 9.53 18.64 11.37
C GLN A 29 9.91 17.83 10.14
N THR A 30 10.32 18.53 9.07
CA THR A 30 10.99 17.94 7.93
C THR A 30 12.28 17.34 8.47
N ARG A 31 12.26 16.02 8.74
CA ARG A 31 13.50 15.29 9.00
C ARG A 31 14.43 15.57 7.82
N PRO A 32 15.66 16.07 8.06
CA PRO A 32 16.60 16.29 6.98
C PRO A 32 16.81 14.97 6.25
N THR A 33 16.66 15.00 4.93
CA THR A 33 16.97 13.89 4.05
C THR A 33 18.40 13.45 4.31
N SER A 34 18.59 12.21 4.79
CA SER A 34 19.92 11.63 4.93
C SER A 34 20.60 11.70 3.56
N LYS A 35 21.71 12.44 3.44
CA LYS A 35 22.55 12.39 2.25
C LYS A 35 22.85 10.92 1.96
N LEU A 36 22.55 10.47 0.75
CA LEU A 36 23.01 9.18 0.26
C LEU A 36 24.54 9.26 0.30
N ASN A 37 25.20 8.57 1.22
CA ASN A 37 26.68 8.47 1.32
C ASN A 37 27.30 7.70 0.13
N ILE A 38 26.74 7.86 -1.07
CA ILE A 38 27.17 7.26 -2.33
C ILE A 38 27.03 8.32 -3.41
N GLU A 39 28.12 8.61 -4.09
CA GLU A 39 28.14 9.48 -5.25
C GLU A 39 27.69 8.67 -6.47
N ILE A 40 26.54 9.06 -7.04
CA ILE A 40 26.03 8.50 -8.29
C ILE A 40 26.31 9.54 -9.39
N PRO A 41 27.09 9.22 -10.43
CA PRO A 41 27.44 10.17 -11.48
C PRO A 41 26.19 10.66 -12.19
N ARG A 42 26.18 11.91 -12.68
CA ARG A 42 24.99 12.52 -13.31
C ARG A 42 24.40 11.67 -14.43
N LEU A 43 25.26 11.09 -15.26
CA LEU A 43 24.90 10.13 -16.30
C LEU A 43 25.33 8.75 -15.83
N VAL A 44 24.39 7.81 -15.77
CA VAL A 44 24.64 6.45 -15.25
C VAL A 44 24.76 5.42 -16.37
N ALA A 45 24.16 5.67 -17.52
CA ALA A 45 24.21 4.80 -18.70
C ALA A 45 23.77 5.56 -19.96
N ARG A 46 24.11 5.02 -21.13
CA ARG A 46 23.61 5.44 -22.44
C ARG A 46 23.09 4.22 -23.19
N VAL A 47 21.86 4.30 -23.70
CA VAL A 47 21.19 3.20 -24.40
C VAL A 47 20.82 3.68 -25.81
N ASN A 48 21.56 3.20 -26.82
CA ASN A 48 21.35 3.56 -28.23
C ASN A 48 21.19 5.08 -28.47
N GLY A 49 22.03 5.89 -27.80
CA GLY A 49 22.02 7.34 -27.91
C GLY A 49 21.10 8.08 -26.93
N VAL A 50 20.31 7.37 -26.12
CA VAL A 50 19.50 7.97 -25.05
C VAL A 50 20.24 7.90 -23.72
N ASP A 51 20.42 9.05 -23.09
CA ASP A 51 21.09 9.18 -21.80
C ASP A 51 20.16 8.85 -20.63
N ILE A 52 20.66 8.05 -19.68
CA ILE A 52 19.97 7.74 -18.42
C ILE A 52 20.60 8.59 -17.31
N GLU A 53 19.79 9.48 -16.75
CA GLU A 53 20.20 10.40 -15.67
C GLU A 53 20.10 9.75 -14.28
N SER A 54 20.98 10.15 -13.37
CA SER A 54 20.99 9.67 -11.99
C SER A 54 19.75 10.04 -11.19
N LYS A 55 19.00 11.07 -11.59
CA LYS A 55 17.77 11.48 -10.89
C LYS A 55 16.76 10.34 -10.77
N TYR A 56 16.65 9.48 -11.79
CA TYR A 56 15.74 8.33 -11.78
C TYR A 56 16.21 7.25 -10.78
N ILE A 57 17.52 7.04 -10.68
CA ILE A 57 18.14 6.07 -9.77
C ILE A 57 18.04 6.55 -8.32
N GLN A 58 18.44 7.79 -8.06
CA GLN A 58 18.42 8.41 -6.73
C GLN A 58 16.99 8.44 -6.18
N PHE A 59 16.00 8.77 -7.00
CA PHE A 59 14.61 8.75 -6.62
C PHE A 59 14.18 7.35 -6.14
N ARG A 60 14.37 6.31 -6.94
CA ARG A 60 13.98 4.93 -6.58
C ARG A 60 14.75 4.42 -5.36
N LEU A 61 16.05 4.70 -5.27
CA LEU A 61 16.87 4.35 -4.12
C LEU A 61 16.34 4.98 -2.83
N SER A 62 15.93 6.26 -2.88
CA SER A 62 15.34 6.94 -1.71
C SER A 62 14.04 6.28 -1.23
N GLN A 63 13.22 5.76 -2.15
CA GLN A 63 11.98 5.06 -1.81
C GLN A 63 12.26 3.70 -1.16
N ILE A 64 13.28 2.99 -1.65
CA ILE A 64 13.71 1.71 -1.07
C ILE A 64 14.23 1.95 0.35
N ILE A 65 15.13 2.91 0.55
CA ILE A 65 15.69 3.23 1.87
C ILE A 65 14.61 3.64 2.87
N LYS A 66 13.62 4.44 2.46
CA LYS A 66 12.49 4.83 3.34
C LYS A 66 11.64 3.66 3.81
N LYS A 67 11.56 2.57 3.04
CA LYS A 67 10.78 1.37 3.38
C LYS A 67 11.56 0.36 4.23
N VAL A 68 12.89 0.48 4.26
CA VAL A 68 13.75 -0.43 5.03
C VAL A 68 13.89 0.13 6.45
N ASN A 69 13.46 -0.64 7.46
CA ASN A 69 13.50 -0.23 8.88
C ASN A 69 14.89 -0.32 9.52
N ARG A 70 15.96 -0.38 8.72
CA ARG A 70 17.35 -0.44 9.19
C ARG A 70 18.26 0.36 8.26
N PRO A 71 19.40 0.86 8.75
CA PRO A 71 20.42 1.41 7.87
C PRO A 71 20.96 0.32 6.92
N LEU A 72 21.20 0.71 5.67
CA LEU A 72 21.87 -0.10 4.66
C LEU A 72 23.37 0.22 4.64
N THR A 73 24.19 -0.81 4.46
CA THR A 73 25.63 -0.69 4.22
C THR A 73 25.91 -0.08 2.84
N VAL A 74 27.14 0.41 2.63
CA VAL A 74 27.56 0.94 1.31
C VAL A 74 27.47 -0.14 0.23
N LYS A 75 27.89 -1.37 0.53
CA LYS A 75 27.82 -2.51 -0.41
C LYS A 75 26.39 -2.82 -0.85
N GLU A 76 25.44 -2.86 0.09
CA GLU A 76 24.03 -3.10 -0.22
C GLU A 76 23.46 -2.00 -1.09
N LYS A 77 23.72 -0.74 -0.74
CA LYS A 77 23.25 0.40 -1.54
C LYS A 77 23.86 0.40 -2.94
N ASN A 78 25.15 0.08 -3.09
CA ASN A 78 25.79 -0.04 -4.41
C ASN A 78 25.16 -1.16 -5.25
N SER A 79 24.84 -2.31 -4.63
CA SER A 79 24.10 -3.38 -5.31
C SER A 79 22.73 -2.89 -5.79
N ILE A 80 21.98 -2.21 -4.93
CA ILE A 80 20.67 -1.66 -5.30
C ILE A 80 20.81 -0.63 -6.42
N VAL A 81 21.82 0.25 -6.38
CA VAL A 81 22.09 1.22 -7.45
C VAL A 81 22.33 0.51 -8.78
N LYS A 82 23.17 -0.55 -8.78
CA LYS A 82 23.42 -1.36 -9.98
C LYS A 82 22.12 -1.95 -10.54
N ASP A 83 21.31 -2.57 -9.69
CA ASP A 83 20.03 -3.18 -10.10
C ASP A 83 19.05 -2.12 -10.64
N LEU A 84 19.06 -0.91 -10.08
CA LEU A 84 18.22 0.18 -10.55
C LEU A 84 18.69 0.71 -11.91
N ILE A 85 19.99 0.80 -12.15
CA ILE A 85 20.55 1.19 -13.45
C ILE A 85 20.15 0.16 -14.50
N GLU A 86 20.32 -1.13 -14.20
CA GLU A 86 19.93 -2.22 -15.10
C GLU A 86 18.44 -2.17 -15.44
N LYS A 87 17.58 -1.92 -14.45
CA LYS A 87 16.14 -1.74 -14.68
C LYS A 87 15.81 -0.56 -15.59
N GLU A 88 16.47 0.59 -15.40
CA GLU A 88 16.24 1.75 -16.29
C GLU A 88 16.80 1.50 -17.70
N VAL A 89 17.90 0.75 -17.86
CA VAL A 89 18.40 0.31 -19.17
C VAL A 89 17.39 -0.58 -19.89
N VAL A 90 16.89 -1.62 -19.22
CA VAL A 90 15.88 -2.53 -19.79
C VAL A 90 14.62 -1.76 -20.15
N ARG A 91 14.20 -0.83 -19.29
CA ARG A 91 13.03 0.00 -19.51
C ARG A 91 13.17 0.90 -20.74
N GLU A 92 14.33 1.49 -20.97
CA GLU A 92 14.59 2.28 -22.18
C GLU A 92 14.67 1.39 -23.43
N LEU A 93 15.25 0.20 -23.36
CA LEU A 93 15.25 -0.75 -24.49
C LEU A 93 13.83 -1.15 -24.89
N ILE A 94 12.97 -1.42 -23.91
CA ILE A 94 11.56 -1.74 -24.16
C ILE A 94 10.83 -0.55 -24.81
N ASN A 95 11.09 0.67 -24.34
CA ASN A 95 10.54 1.88 -24.95
C ASN A 95 10.96 2.03 -26.42
N GLN A 96 12.24 1.81 -26.71
CA GLN A 96 12.76 1.86 -28.08
C GLN A 96 12.15 0.76 -28.96
N GLN A 97 11.97 -0.45 -28.44
CA GLN A 97 11.33 -1.52 -29.17
C GLN A 97 9.84 -1.21 -29.45
N GLY A 98 9.11 -0.70 -28.46
CA GLY A 98 7.71 -0.30 -28.65
C GLY A 98 7.55 0.79 -29.71
N LYS A 99 8.47 1.76 -29.75
CA LYS A 99 8.52 2.77 -30.83
C LYS A 99 8.82 2.16 -32.19
N LYS A 100 9.77 1.22 -32.28
CA LYS A 100 10.09 0.51 -33.54
C LYS A 100 8.92 -0.29 -34.09
N GLU A 101 8.11 -0.87 -33.22
CA GLU A 101 6.90 -1.62 -33.59
C GLU A 101 5.69 -0.71 -33.89
N ASN A 102 5.87 0.62 -33.91
CA ASN A 102 4.82 1.61 -34.14
C ASN A 102 3.59 1.40 -33.25
N LEU A 103 3.80 0.99 -32.00
CA LEU A 103 2.71 0.85 -31.04
C LEU A 103 2.09 2.23 -30.80
N VAL A 104 0.87 2.41 -31.30
CA VAL A 104 0.11 3.65 -31.10
C VAL A 104 -0.41 3.66 -29.67
N LEU A 105 0.20 4.50 -28.83
CA LEU A 105 -0.36 4.80 -27.53
C LEU A 105 -1.53 5.75 -27.67
N ASP A 106 -2.68 5.36 -27.10
CA ASP A 106 -3.78 6.28 -26.89
C ASP A 106 -3.38 7.26 -25.79
N ASN A 107 -3.17 8.52 -26.14
CA ASN A 107 -2.86 9.58 -25.18
C ASN A 107 -3.93 9.71 -24.09
N LYS A 108 -5.18 9.30 -24.36
CA LYS A 108 -6.24 9.27 -23.34
C LYS A 108 -5.91 8.32 -22.18
N LEU A 109 -5.19 7.22 -22.43
CA LEU A 109 -4.76 6.30 -21.37
C LEU A 109 -3.77 6.98 -20.42
N ILE A 110 -2.84 7.78 -20.96
CA ILE A 110 -1.87 8.53 -20.14
C ILE A 110 -2.60 9.55 -19.27
N GLU A 111 -3.55 10.29 -19.83
CA GLU A 111 -4.32 11.28 -19.06
C GLU A 111 -5.22 10.61 -18.01
N THR A 112 -5.79 9.44 -18.33
CA THR A 112 -6.60 8.65 -17.36
C THR A 112 -5.74 8.16 -16.20
N GLU A 113 -4.55 7.62 -16.47
CA GLU A 113 -3.61 7.17 -15.44
C GLU A 113 -3.10 8.35 -14.61
N LEU A 114 -2.87 9.50 -15.25
CA LEU A 114 -2.48 10.73 -14.57
C LEU A 114 -3.58 11.24 -13.64
N GLU A 115 -4.83 11.21 -14.07
CA GLU A 115 -5.96 11.63 -13.24
C GLU A 115 -6.19 10.66 -12.08
N SER A 116 -6.05 9.35 -12.33
CA SER A 116 -6.05 8.35 -11.26
C SER A 116 -4.93 8.62 -10.26
N LEU A 117 -3.72 8.97 -10.71
CA LEU A 117 -2.61 9.31 -9.83
C LEU A 117 -2.89 10.59 -9.03
N ARG A 118 -3.48 11.62 -9.65
CA ARG A 118 -3.85 12.89 -9.01
C ARG A 118 -4.92 12.70 -7.94
N SER A 119 -5.93 11.87 -8.20
CA SER A 119 -7.03 11.61 -7.25
C SER A 119 -6.59 10.97 -5.92
N ALA A 120 -5.40 10.37 -5.88
CA ALA A 120 -4.79 9.89 -4.64
C ALA A 120 -4.31 11.02 -3.70
N TYR A 121 -4.33 12.28 -4.15
CA TYR A 121 -3.92 13.46 -3.40
C TYR A 121 -5.12 14.35 -3.08
N SER A 122 -5.12 14.93 -1.87
CA SER A 122 -6.22 15.78 -1.41
C SER A 122 -6.36 17.11 -2.16
N SER A 123 -5.33 17.54 -2.89
CA SER A 123 -5.36 18.75 -3.71
C SER A 123 -4.21 18.78 -4.74
N GLU A 124 -4.38 19.59 -5.79
CA GLU A 124 -3.33 19.86 -6.78
C GLU A 124 -2.06 20.45 -6.15
N LYS A 125 -2.20 21.22 -5.06
CA LYS A 125 -1.06 21.77 -4.32
C LYS A 125 -0.25 20.65 -3.64
N GLU A 126 -0.92 19.68 -3.02
CA GLU A 126 -0.25 18.53 -2.40
C GLU A 126 0.36 17.59 -3.44
N PHE A 127 -0.30 17.41 -4.60
CA PHE A 127 0.28 16.69 -5.73
C PHE A 127 1.59 17.34 -6.21
N ASN A 128 1.58 18.65 -6.49
CA ASN A 128 2.77 19.39 -6.92
C ASN A 128 3.87 19.43 -5.86
N LYS A 129 3.51 19.52 -4.58
CA LYS A 129 4.45 19.41 -3.47
C LYS A 129 5.10 18.03 -3.42
N ALA A 130 4.34 16.96 -3.68
CA ALA A 130 4.88 15.61 -3.77
C ALA A 130 5.83 15.44 -4.96
N LEU A 131 5.53 16.03 -6.12
CA LEU A 131 6.45 16.05 -7.27
C LEU A 131 7.77 16.76 -6.94
N LYS A 132 7.69 17.97 -6.36
CA LYS A 132 8.87 18.74 -5.91
C LYS A 132 9.71 17.98 -4.88
N ALA A 133 9.08 17.37 -3.89
CA ALA A 133 9.76 16.56 -2.87
C ALA A 133 10.50 15.35 -3.47
N ARG A 134 10.15 14.95 -4.69
CA ARG A 134 10.74 13.85 -5.44
C ARG A 134 11.70 14.31 -6.55
N ASN A 135 11.87 15.62 -6.71
CA ASN A 135 12.71 16.24 -7.76
C ASN A 135 12.35 15.77 -9.18
N ILE A 136 11.05 15.65 -9.44
CA ILE A 136 10.48 15.30 -10.74
C ILE A 136 9.40 16.31 -11.11
N ASN A 137 9.14 16.47 -12.40
CA ASN A 137 8.06 17.30 -12.91
C ASN A 137 6.94 16.45 -13.53
N LEU A 138 5.88 17.11 -14.02
CA LEU A 138 4.75 16.45 -14.65
C LEU A 138 5.15 15.66 -15.91
N GLU A 139 6.06 16.22 -16.72
CA GLU A 139 6.55 15.58 -17.94
C GLU A 139 7.35 14.31 -17.64
N ASP A 140 8.14 14.29 -16.56
CA ASP A 140 8.82 13.08 -16.11
C ASP A 140 7.81 11.96 -15.77
N ILE A 141 6.67 12.32 -15.15
CA ILE A 141 5.58 11.37 -14.85
C ILE A 141 4.91 10.90 -16.13
N LYS A 142 4.53 11.80 -17.03
CA LYS A 142 3.89 11.43 -18.31
C LYS A 142 4.79 10.54 -19.14
N LYS A 143 6.08 10.88 -19.26
CA LYS A 143 7.09 10.05 -19.91
C LYS A 143 7.21 8.68 -19.25
N SER A 144 7.19 8.63 -17.91
CA SER A 144 7.22 7.37 -17.17
C SER A 144 6.01 6.49 -17.50
N MET A 145 4.80 7.06 -17.49
CA MET A 145 3.56 6.35 -17.84
C MET A 145 3.60 5.86 -19.30
N GLN A 146 4.06 6.71 -20.22
CA GLN A 146 4.21 6.36 -21.63
C GLN A 146 5.11 5.13 -21.81
N ILE A 147 6.27 5.11 -21.15
CA ILE A 147 7.20 3.98 -21.21
C ILE A 147 6.56 2.71 -20.64
N ASP A 148 5.89 2.81 -19.49
CA ASP A 148 5.30 1.66 -18.82
C ASP A 148 4.10 1.09 -19.62
N LEU A 149 3.32 1.95 -20.28
CA LEU A 149 2.23 1.54 -21.18
C LEU A 149 2.76 0.90 -22.46
N ASN A 150 3.80 1.48 -23.08
CA ASN A 150 4.50 0.89 -24.22
C ASN A 150 5.02 -0.51 -23.89
N ALA A 151 5.64 -0.65 -22.71
CA ALA A 151 6.15 -1.93 -22.25
C ALA A 151 5.06 -2.99 -22.12
N ARG A 152 3.92 -2.63 -21.52
CA ARG A 152 2.77 -3.53 -21.38
C ARG A 152 2.18 -3.90 -22.74
N GLN A 153 2.04 -2.95 -23.65
CA GLN A 153 1.52 -3.20 -25.00
C GLN A 153 2.46 -4.12 -25.79
N LEU A 154 3.77 -3.86 -25.76
CA LEU A 154 4.78 -4.70 -26.41
C LEU A 154 4.75 -6.13 -25.85
N LEU A 155 4.76 -6.26 -24.53
CA LEU A 155 4.71 -7.56 -23.87
C LEU A 155 3.44 -8.33 -24.27
N ASN A 156 2.30 -7.65 -24.28
CA ASN A 156 1.05 -8.24 -24.72
C ASN A 156 1.10 -8.65 -26.20
N ALA A 157 1.62 -7.82 -27.10
CA ALA A 157 1.75 -8.17 -28.52
C ALA A 157 2.69 -9.37 -28.74
N GLN A 158 3.75 -9.49 -27.92
CA GLN A 158 4.73 -10.56 -28.03
C GLN A 158 4.30 -11.86 -27.36
N ILE A 159 3.46 -11.83 -26.31
CA ILE A 159 3.09 -13.01 -25.53
C ILE A 159 1.65 -13.46 -25.80
N LYS A 160 0.71 -12.54 -25.99
CA LYS A 160 -0.72 -12.85 -26.11
C LYS A 160 -0.94 -13.74 -27.33
N GLY A 161 -1.44 -14.96 -27.09
CA GLY A 161 -1.69 -15.95 -28.14
C GLY A 161 -0.45 -16.73 -28.60
N LYS A 162 0.76 -16.42 -28.12
CA LYS A 162 1.98 -17.18 -28.43
C LYS A 162 2.33 -18.22 -27.36
N THR A 163 1.64 -18.21 -26.22
CA THR A 163 1.78 -19.21 -25.16
C THR A 163 0.56 -20.12 -25.13
N ASN A 164 0.79 -21.42 -25.21
CA ASN A 164 -0.26 -22.44 -25.02
C ASN A 164 -0.05 -23.11 -23.66
N ILE A 165 -0.98 -22.90 -22.72
CA ILE A 165 -0.94 -23.55 -21.41
C ILE A 165 -1.80 -24.81 -21.49
N SER A 166 -1.17 -25.99 -21.44
CA SER A 166 -1.91 -27.23 -21.57
C SER A 166 -2.62 -27.62 -20.26
N ASN A 167 -3.70 -28.39 -20.37
CA ASN A 167 -4.38 -28.97 -19.19
C ASN A 167 -3.42 -29.84 -18.34
N LYS A 168 -2.40 -30.45 -18.98
CA LYS A 168 -1.37 -31.23 -18.30
C LYS A 168 -0.50 -30.34 -17.41
N ASP A 169 -0.10 -29.17 -17.89
CA ASP A 169 0.70 -28.20 -17.13
C ASP A 169 -0.10 -27.60 -15.97
N VAL A 170 -1.39 -27.30 -16.21
CA VAL A 170 -2.31 -26.84 -15.15
C VAL A 170 -2.44 -27.89 -14.05
N LYS A 171 -2.67 -29.16 -14.42
CA LYS A 171 -2.79 -30.27 -13.46
C LYS A 171 -1.48 -30.48 -12.70
N LYS A 172 -0.34 -30.47 -13.40
CA LYS A 172 0.99 -30.61 -12.78
C LYS A 172 1.23 -29.51 -11.75
N TYR A 173 0.96 -28.25 -12.10
CA TYR A 173 1.12 -27.13 -11.18
C TYR A 173 0.21 -27.24 -9.96
N TYR A 174 -1.06 -27.65 -10.14
CA TYR A 174 -1.98 -27.89 -9.03
C TYR A 174 -1.46 -28.98 -8.08
N GLU A 175 -1.05 -30.13 -8.61
CA GLU A 175 -0.54 -31.26 -7.83
C GLU A 175 0.73 -30.89 -7.04
N GLU A 176 1.68 -30.19 -7.68
CA GLU A 176 2.93 -29.73 -7.05
C GLU A 176 2.71 -28.61 -6.02
N ASN A 177 1.57 -27.92 -6.05
CA ASN A 177 1.29 -26.75 -5.21
C ASN A 177 -0.02 -26.86 -4.41
N LYS A 178 -0.50 -28.07 -4.11
CA LYS A 178 -1.79 -28.29 -3.41
C LYS A 178 -1.96 -27.45 -2.16
N SER A 179 -0.91 -27.25 -1.38
CA SER A 179 -0.93 -26.42 -0.17
C SER A 179 -1.36 -24.96 -0.42
N LYS A 180 -1.07 -24.40 -1.60
CA LYS A 180 -1.51 -23.04 -1.99
C LYS A 180 -3.00 -22.95 -2.31
N PHE A 181 -3.64 -24.09 -2.55
CA PHE A 181 -5.06 -24.19 -2.93
C PHE A 181 -5.94 -24.75 -1.81
N GLN A 182 -5.36 -25.10 -0.67
CA GLN A 182 -6.12 -25.46 0.52
C GLN A 182 -6.79 -24.21 1.07
N ARG A 183 -8.11 -24.27 1.21
CA ARG A 183 -8.83 -23.30 2.05
C ARG A 183 -8.85 -23.87 3.47
N PRO A 184 -8.42 -23.10 4.48
CA PRO A 184 -8.56 -23.55 5.85
C PRO A 184 -10.03 -23.80 6.16
N GLU A 185 -10.27 -24.64 7.15
CA GLU A 185 -11.62 -24.89 7.64
C GLU A 185 -12.30 -23.55 7.99
N ALA A 186 -13.48 -23.35 7.43
CA ALA A 186 -14.27 -22.14 7.63
C ALA A 186 -15.69 -22.54 8.03
N TYR A 187 -16.21 -21.90 9.07
CA TYR A 187 -17.55 -22.15 9.57
C TYR A 187 -18.48 -21.07 9.05
N HIS A 188 -19.65 -21.46 8.57
CA HIS A 188 -20.72 -20.53 8.27
C HIS A 188 -21.46 -20.21 9.59
N ALA A 189 -21.19 -19.04 10.17
CA ALA A 189 -21.85 -18.59 11.39
C ALA A 189 -22.96 -17.58 11.09
N ARG A 190 -24.04 -17.64 11.87
CA ARG A 190 -25.06 -16.59 11.95
C ARG A 190 -25.00 -15.98 13.35
N HIS A 191 -25.10 -14.67 13.46
CA HIS A 191 -25.10 -13.95 14.74
C HIS A 191 -26.38 -13.14 14.86
N ILE A 192 -27.03 -13.25 16.02
CA ILE A 192 -28.15 -12.40 16.42
C ILE A 192 -27.63 -11.49 17.54
N LEU A 193 -27.66 -10.19 17.32
CA LEU A 193 -27.30 -9.19 18.32
C LEU A 193 -28.58 -8.63 18.96
N ALA A 194 -28.85 -9.00 20.22
CA ALA A 194 -29.87 -8.32 21.01
C ALA A 194 -29.23 -7.21 21.85
N ALA A 195 -29.76 -5.99 21.73
CA ALA A 195 -29.31 -4.88 22.55
C ALA A 195 -29.66 -5.14 24.02
N TYR A 196 -28.68 -4.91 24.90
CA TYR A 196 -28.80 -5.18 26.32
C TYR A 196 -29.87 -4.33 27.01
N PHE A 197 -30.06 -3.08 26.60
CA PHE A 197 -31.10 -2.21 27.15
C PHE A 197 -32.14 -1.89 26.08
N PRO A 198 -33.44 -2.17 26.32
CA PRO A 198 -34.48 -1.79 25.39
C PRO A 198 -34.58 -0.26 25.30
N PRO A 199 -34.95 0.30 24.14
CA PRO A 199 -35.03 1.75 23.95
C PRO A 199 -35.89 2.48 24.99
N GLU A 200 -36.96 1.85 25.48
CA GLU A 200 -37.83 2.41 26.52
C GLU A 200 -37.10 2.56 27.87
N ALA A 201 -36.30 1.56 28.27
CA ALA A 201 -35.53 1.63 29.50
C ALA A 201 -34.44 2.70 29.41
N LEU A 202 -33.81 2.86 28.25
CA LEU A 202 -32.82 3.94 28.01
C LEU A 202 -33.42 5.34 28.10
N ARG A 203 -34.72 5.51 27.79
CA ARG A 203 -35.41 6.81 27.85
C ARG A 203 -35.93 7.14 29.25
N ASN A 204 -36.29 6.12 30.02
CA ASN A 204 -37.08 6.30 31.25
C ASN A 204 -36.30 6.01 32.54
N GLN A 205 -35.08 5.49 32.46
CA GLN A 205 -34.26 5.15 33.62
C GLN A 205 -32.89 5.81 33.58
N THR A 206 -32.37 6.15 34.76
CA THR A 206 -31.01 6.68 34.90
C THR A 206 -29.97 5.59 34.68
N ILE A 207 -28.73 5.98 34.34
CA ILE A 207 -27.60 5.05 34.17
C ILE A 207 -27.38 4.20 35.43
N LYS A 208 -27.62 4.75 36.63
CA LYS A 208 -27.45 4.04 37.90
C LYS A 208 -28.50 2.92 38.07
N GLU A 209 -29.74 3.17 37.67
CA GLU A 209 -30.84 2.20 37.73
C GLU A 209 -30.67 1.09 36.69
N LEU A 210 -30.31 1.46 35.45
CA LEU A 210 -29.99 0.52 34.39
C LEU A 210 -28.84 -0.43 34.77
N LYS A 211 -27.80 0.12 35.43
CA LYS A 211 -26.67 -0.68 35.94
C LYS A 211 -27.09 -1.61 37.09
N LYS A 212 -27.94 -1.12 38.01
CA LYS A 212 -28.45 -1.92 39.13
C LYS A 212 -29.28 -3.10 38.63
N ASN A 213 -30.06 -2.89 37.56
CA ASN A 213 -30.96 -3.89 36.98
C ASN A 213 -30.37 -4.61 35.77
N LYS A 214 -29.04 -4.60 35.59
CA LYS A 214 -28.34 -5.22 34.45
C LYS A 214 -28.90 -6.62 34.15
N GLU A 215 -28.84 -7.50 35.14
CA GLU A 215 -29.14 -8.92 34.98
C GLU A 215 -30.58 -9.19 34.50
N PHE A 216 -31.52 -8.35 34.91
CA PHE A 216 -32.91 -8.43 34.43
C PHE A 216 -33.00 -8.15 32.93
N PHE A 217 -32.35 -7.10 32.46
CA PHE A 217 -32.35 -6.75 31.04
C PHE A 217 -31.55 -7.74 30.19
N ALA A 218 -30.48 -8.33 30.74
CA ALA A 218 -29.74 -9.44 30.11
C ALA A 218 -30.67 -10.62 29.79
N ARG A 219 -31.43 -11.08 30.80
CA ARG A 219 -32.36 -12.20 30.66
C ARG A 219 -33.46 -11.90 29.65
N MET A 220 -33.99 -10.66 29.64
CA MET A 220 -34.97 -10.27 28.62
C MET A 220 -34.39 -10.28 27.20
N ALA A 221 -33.12 -9.89 27.04
CA ALA A 221 -32.45 -9.95 25.73
C ALA A 221 -32.18 -11.41 25.31
N GLU A 222 -31.76 -12.27 26.24
CA GLU A 222 -31.57 -13.72 26.01
C GLU A 222 -32.87 -14.41 25.63
N GLU A 223 -33.97 -14.18 26.36
CA GLU A 223 -35.28 -14.75 26.04
C GLU A 223 -35.77 -14.34 24.65
N LYS A 224 -35.48 -13.10 24.22
CA LYS A 224 -35.82 -12.64 22.86
C LYS A 224 -35.00 -13.34 21.78
N ILE A 225 -33.76 -13.72 22.08
CA ILE A 225 -32.94 -14.51 21.17
C ILE A 225 -33.47 -15.95 21.09
N GLU A 226 -33.79 -16.55 22.24
CA GLU A 226 -34.26 -17.94 22.33
C GLU A 226 -35.65 -18.18 21.73
N LYS A 227 -36.58 -17.23 21.94
CA LYS A 227 -37.94 -17.35 21.41
C LYS A 227 -38.02 -17.19 19.90
N GLY A 228 -36.90 -16.83 19.25
CA GLY A 228 -36.88 -16.44 17.85
C GLY A 228 -37.66 -15.15 17.63
N TYR A 229 -37.34 -14.44 16.56
CA TYR A 229 -38.27 -13.43 16.05
C TYR A 229 -39.57 -14.09 15.60
#